data_AF-A0A7C6E504-F1
#
_entry.id   AF-A0A7C6E504-F1
#
_cell.length_a   1.000
_cell.length_b   1.000
_cell.length_c   1.000
_cell.angle_alpha   90.00
_cell.angle_beta   90.00
_cell.angle_gamma   90.00
#
_symmetry.space_group_name_H-M   'P 1'
#
loop_
_entity.id
_entity.type
_entity.pdbx_description
1 polymer ?
#
loop_
_entity_poly.entity_id
_entity_poly.type
_entity_poly.pdbx_seq_one_letter_code
_entity_poly.pdbx_strand_id
1 'polypeptide(L)'
;MSQAWFSRYAWGVLVWNILVALWGAYVRATGSGAGCGSHWPTCNGEIIPRTPQVETLIEFTHRATSGLAFLSVLFLALLAFRLFPKGHPARLGSGAAFLFMITESLVGASLVLFGWTAHNVSAA
;
A
#
# COMPACT_ATOMS: atom_id res chain seq x y z
N MET A 1 -23.46 13.25 2.58
CA MET A 1 -23.10 11.82 2.77
C MET A 1 -23.52 11.39 4.15
N SER A 2 -24.17 10.24 4.30
CA SER A 2 -24.59 9.76 5.63
C SER A 2 -23.42 9.12 6.38
N GLN A 3 -23.49 9.13 7.72
CA GLN A 3 -22.50 8.47 8.58
C GLN A 3 -22.39 6.96 8.30
N ALA A 4 -23.51 6.31 7.94
CA ALA A 4 -23.54 4.91 7.54
C ALA A 4 -22.73 4.63 6.26
N TRP A 5 -22.78 5.53 5.27
CA TRP A 5 -21.96 5.41 4.07
C TRP A 5 -20.47 5.51 4.39
N PHE A 6 -20.08 6.47 5.23
CA PHE A 6 -18.68 6.66 5.62
C PHE A 6 -18.13 5.44 6.34
N SER A 7 -18.91 4.89 7.27
CA SER A 7 -18.55 3.66 7.99
C SER A 7 -18.36 2.47 7.03
N ARG A 8 -19.28 2.27 6.08
CA ARG A 8 -19.16 1.22 5.06
C ARG A 8 -17.91 1.39 4.19
N TYR A 9 -17.61 2.63 3.79
CA TYR A 9 -16.40 2.93 3.04
C TYR A 9 -15.14 2.64 3.87
N ALA A 10 -15.09 3.05 5.13
CA ALA A 10 -13.97 2.77 6.03
C ALA A 10 -13.72 1.26 6.21
N TRP A 11 -14.78 0.46 6.38
CA TRP A 11 -14.68 -1.00 6.40
C TRP A 11 -14.16 -1.58 5.09
N GLY A 12 -14.61 -1.05 3.95
CA GLY A 12 -14.09 -1.44 2.64
C GLY A 12 -12.59 -1.14 2.49
N VAL A 13 -12.15 0.05 2.93
CA VAL A 13 -10.74 0.44 2.95
C VAL A 13 -9.93 -0.49 3.86
N LEU A 14 -10.44 -0.86 5.04
CA LEU A 14 -9.78 -1.80 5.92
C LEU A 14 -9.58 -3.16 5.26
N VAL A 15 -10.64 -3.74 4.70
CA VAL A 15 -10.56 -5.04 4.01
C VAL A 15 -9.56 -4.99 2.85
N TRP A 16 -9.59 -3.92 2.06
CA TRP A 16 -8.64 -3.72 0.96
C TRP A 16 -7.19 -3.68 1.46
N ASN A 17 -6.90 -2.94 2.51
CA ASN A 17 -5.55 -2.87 3.09
C ASN A 17 -5.08 -4.24 3.61
N ILE A 18 -5.97 -5.02 4.23
CA ILE A 18 -5.64 -6.39 4.67
C ILE A 18 -5.26 -7.26 3.46
N LEU A 19 -6.03 -7.21 2.37
CA LEU A 19 -5.72 -7.98 1.15
C LEU A 19 -4.37 -7.56 0.54
N VAL A 20 -4.08 -6.25 0.50
CA VAL A 20 -2.80 -5.73 0.01
C VAL A 20 -1.63 -6.17 0.89
N ALA A 21 -1.79 -6.16 2.21
CA ALA A 21 -0.77 -6.62 3.15
C ALA A 21 -0.50 -8.13 2.98
N LEU A 22 -1.54 -8.94 2.82
CA LEU A 22 -1.41 -10.37 2.53
C LEU A 22 -0.71 -10.62 1.18
N TRP A 23 -1.03 -9.81 0.17
CA TRP A 23 -0.34 -9.88 -1.12
C TRP A 23 1.15 -9.48 -1.01
N GLY A 24 1.48 -8.47 -0.19
CA GLY A 24 2.87 -8.12 0.11
C GLY A 24 3.62 -9.26 0.82
N ALA A 25 2.97 -9.94 1.76
CA ALA A 25 3.53 -11.14 2.40
C ALA A 25 3.77 -12.26 1.37
N TYR A 26 2.86 -12.44 0.42
CA TYR A 26 3.03 -13.40 -0.69
C TYR A 26 4.21 -13.05 -1.61
N VAL A 27 4.37 -11.77 -1.98
CA VAL A 27 5.53 -11.28 -2.76
C VAL A 27 6.84 -11.64 -2.06
N ARG A 28 6.89 -11.47 -0.73
CA ARG A 28 8.07 -11.85 0.06
C ARG A 28 8.27 -13.36 0.09
N ALA A 29 7.22 -14.13 0.37
CA ALA A 29 7.30 -15.59 0.48
C ALA A 29 7.73 -16.27 -0.83
N THR A 30 7.37 -15.69 -1.97
CA THR A 30 7.76 -16.17 -3.30
C THR A 30 9.14 -15.70 -3.76
N GLY A 31 9.84 -14.87 -2.98
CA GLY A 31 11.11 -14.27 -3.39
C GLY A 31 10.97 -13.23 -4.50
N SER A 32 9.74 -12.80 -4.83
CA SER A 32 9.46 -11.85 -5.91
C SER A 32 9.71 -10.38 -5.51
N GLY A 33 10.21 -10.11 -4.30
CA GLY A 33 10.42 -8.75 -3.80
C GLY A 33 11.50 -7.93 -4.53
N ALA A 34 12.21 -8.54 -5.49
CA ALA A 34 13.19 -7.87 -6.35
C ALA A 34 12.85 -8.02 -7.85
N GLY A 35 11.63 -8.43 -8.20
CA GLY A 35 11.18 -8.62 -9.59
C GLY A 35 11.17 -7.35 -10.44
N CYS A 36 11.11 -6.17 -9.83
CA CYS A 36 11.20 -4.86 -10.47
C CYS A 36 12.59 -4.20 -10.35
N GLY A 37 13.58 -4.91 -9.79
CA GLY A 37 14.92 -4.39 -9.49
C GLY A 37 14.90 -3.30 -8.43
N SER A 38 15.95 -2.47 -8.38
CA SER A 38 16.08 -1.31 -7.47
C SER A 38 15.33 -0.07 -7.96
N HIS A 39 14.42 -0.22 -8.91
CA HIS A 39 13.63 0.88 -9.45
C HIS A 39 12.38 1.09 -8.61
N TRP A 40 12.10 2.33 -8.24
CA TRP A 40 10.87 2.77 -7.61
C TRP A 40 10.69 4.26 -7.94
N PRO A 41 9.52 4.73 -8.39
CA PRO A 41 8.24 4.00 -8.52
C PRO A 41 8.09 3.17 -9.81
N THR A 42 9.01 3.30 -10.76
CA THR A 42 9.03 2.49 -11.99
C THR A 42 9.48 1.06 -11.72
N CYS A 43 9.18 0.15 -12.64
CA CYS A 43 9.57 -1.25 -12.60
C CYS A 43 10.47 -1.53 -13.82
N ASN A 44 11.76 -1.78 -13.61
CA ASN A 44 12.75 -1.96 -14.69
C ASN A 44 12.77 -0.81 -15.74
N GLY A 45 12.55 0.43 -15.30
CA GLY A 45 12.52 1.60 -16.18
C GLY A 45 11.18 1.86 -16.90
N GLU A 46 10.20 0.96 -16.76
CA GLU A 46 8.86 1.10 -17.33
C GLU A 46 7.79 1.33 -16.25
N ILE A 47 6.69 1.99 -16.60
CA ILE A 47 5.51 2.13 -15.71
C ILE A 47 4.60 0.90 -15.82
N ILE A 48 4.51 0.29 -17.00
CA ILE A 48 3.77 -0.94 -17.25
C ILE A 48 4.74 -1.88 -17.95
N PRO A 49 5.15 -2.99 -17.31
CA PRO A 49 6.09 -3.92 -17.92
C PRO A 49 5.45 -4.59 -19.14
N ARG A 50 6.09 -4.48 -20.31
CA ARG A 50 5.54 -5.05 -21.56
C ARG A 50 5.80 -6.55 -21.73
N THR A 51 6.88 -7.06 -21.15
CA THR A 51 7.26 -8.47 -21.18
C THR A 51 7.71 -8.94 -19.78
N PRO A 52 6.80 -8.98 -18.79
CA PRO A 52 7.18 -9.29 -17.41
C PRO A 52 7.51 -10.77 -17.24
N GLN A 53 8.55 -11.05 -16.45
CA GLN A 53 8.71 -12.34 -15.78
C GLN A 53 7.63 -12.46 -14.69
N VAL A 54 7.38 -13.68 -14.19
CA VAL A 54 6.32 -13.93 -13.20
C VAL A 54 6.56 -13.10 -11.93
N GLU A 55 7.81 -13.02 -11.48
CA GLU A 55 8.26 -12.28 -10.32
C GLU A 55 8.01 -10.77 -10.48
N THR A 56 8.33 -10.23 -11.67
CA THR A 56 8.04 -8.83 -12.02
C THR A 56 6.54 -8.54 -11.98
N LEU A 57 5.71 -9.45 -12.49
CA LEU A 57 4.25 -9.30 -12.48
C LEU A 57 3.69 -9.32 -11.05
N ILE A 58 4.20 -10.20 -10.19
CA ILE A 58 3.81 -10.31 -8.78
C ILE A 58 4.13 -9.00 -8.04
N GLU A 59 5.37 -8.50 -8.17
CA GLU A 59 5.79 -7.27 -7.51
C GLU A 59 5.07 -6.04 -8.06
N PHE A 60 4.93 -5.94 -9.38
CA PHE A 60 4.21 -4.85 -10.02
C PHE A 60 2.75 -4.78 -9.55
N THR A 61 2.06 -5.92 -9.48
CA THR A 61 0.68 -6.00 -8.99
C THR A 61 0.58 -5.55 -7.53
N HIS A 62 1.57 -5.87 -6.71
CA HIS A 62 1.63 -5.39 -5.33
C HIS A 62 1.78 -3.87 -5.26
N ARG A 63 2.71 -3.30 -6.04
CA ARG A 63 2.91 -1.85 -6.11
C ARG A 63 1.65 -1.11 -6.58
N ALA A 64 0.99 -1.64 -7.61
CA ALA A 64 -0.25 -1.07 -8.15
C ALA A 64 -1.40 -1.09 -7.15
N THR A 65 -1.64 -2.24 -6.50
CA THR A 65 -2.70 -2.38 -5.48
C THR A 65 -2.41 -1.56 -4.22
N SER A 66 -1.14 -1.44 -3.83
CA SER A 66 -0.69 -0.54 -2.75
C SER A 66 -0.92 0.93 -3.08
N GLY A 67 -0.68 1.35 -4.33
CA GLY A 67 -1.01 2.71 -4.79
C GLY A 67 -2.51 3.01 -4.68
N LEU A 68 -3.37 2.06 -5.04
CA LEU A 68 -4.83 2.19 -4.85
C LEU A 68 -5.22 2.23 -3.37
N ALA A 69 -4.54 1.46 -2.50
CA ALA A 69 -4.76 1.52 -1.06
C ALA A 69 -4.41 2.90 -0.50
N PHE A 70 -3.26 3.45 -0.89
CA PHE A 70 -2.83 4.80 -0.51
C PHE A 70 -3.88 5.85 -0.89
N LEU A 71 -4.34 5.85 -2.13
CA LEU A 71 -5.36 6.79 -2.60
C LEU A 71 -6.68 6.64 -1.85
N SER A 72 -7.07 5.41 -1.52
CA SER A 72 -8.30 5.14 -0.77
C SER A 72 -8.22 5.66 0.68
N VAL A 73 -7.06 5.48 1.35
CA VAL A 73 -6.83 6.02 2.70
C VAL A 73 -6.74 7.55 2.67
N LEU A 74 -6.07 8.13 1.67
CA LEU A 74 -6.03 9.58 1.46
C LEU A 74 -7.45 10.14 1.30
N PHE A 75 -8.27 9.52 0.46
CA PHE A 75 -9.65 9.94 0.25
C PHE A 75 -10.48 9.81 1.54
N LEU A 76 -10.32 8.72 2.30
CA LEU A 76 -10.97 8.53 3.60
C LEU A 76 -10.59 9.64 4.59
N ALA A 77 -9.32 10.01 4.66
CA ALA A 77 -8.83 11.11 5.49
C ALA A 77 -9.46 12.44 5.02
N LEU A 78 -9.35 12.80 3.74
CA LEU A 78 -9.93 14.04 3.22
C LEU A 78 -11.44 14.15 3.50
N LEU A 79 -12.18 13.06 3.35
CA LEU A 79 -13.60 13.02 3.68
C LEU A 79 -13.86 13.18 5.18
N ALA A 80 -13.09 12.53 6.03
CA ALA A 80 -13.26 12.63 7.48
C ALA A 80 -13.06 14.06 7.98
N PHE A 81 -12.07 14.77 7.43
CA PHE A 81 -11.78 16.16 7.78
C PHE A 81 -12.82 17.16 7.24
N ARG A 82 -13.51 16.82 6.13
CA ARG A 82 -14.60 17.62 5.56
C ARG A 82 -15.96 17.37 6.20
N LEU A 83 -16.28 16.13 6.54
CA LEU A 83 -17.62 15.72 7.01
C LEU A 83 -17.80 15.86 8.51
N PHE A 84 -16.74 15.66 9.31
CA PHE A 84 -16.86 15.63 10.77
C PHE A 84 -16.30 16.91 11.43
N PRO A 85 -16.95 17.39 12.51
CA PRO A 85 -16.47 18.55 13.26
C PRO A 85 -15.10 18.29 13.91
N LYS A 86 -14.41 19.37 14.28
CA LYS A 86 -13.13 19.27 15.02
C LYS A 86 -13.38 18.52 16.35
N GLY A 87 -12.47 17.60 16.70
CA GLY A 87 -12.59 16.75 17.90
C GLY A 87 -13.31 15.42 17.67
N HIS A 88 -13.92 15.18 16.50
CA HIS A 88 -14.54 13.89 16.21
C HIS A 88 -13.48 12.77 16.06
N PRO A 89 -13.65 11.60 16.69
CA PRO A 89 -12.65 10.52 16.68
C PRO A 89 -12.30 10.03 15.28
N ALA A 90 -13.25 10.08 14.33
CA ALA A 90 -12.99 9.69 12.94
C ALA A 90 -11.90 10.53 12.25
N ARG A 91 -11.68 11.80 12.65
CA ARG A 91 -10.60 12.64 12.10
C ARG A 91 -9.24 12.20 12.61
N LEU A 92 -9.15 11.87 13.90
CA LEU A 92 -7.92 11.36 14.50
C LEU A 92 -7.58 9.99 13.92
N GLY A 93 -8.57 9.08 13.84
CA GLY A 93 -8.38 7.74 13.29
C GLY A 93 -7.96 7.75 11.83
N SER A 94 -8.64 8.52 10.97
CA SER A 94 -8.27 8.61 9.55
C SER A 94 -6.96 9.35 9.32
N GLY A 95 -6.65 10.36 10.13
CA GLY A 95 -5.37 11.06 10.11
C GLY A 95 -4.21 10.14 10.51
N ALA A 96 -4.37 9.36 11.58
CA ALA A 96 -3.38 8.39 12.02
C ALA A 96 -3.18 7.27 10.98
N ALA A 97 -4.28 6.75 10.40
CA ALA A 97 -4.19 5.75 9.34
C ALA A 97 -3.42 6.26 8.11
N PHE A 98 -3.66 7.52 7.71
CA PHE A 98 -2.92 8.13 6.61
C PHE A 98 -1.43 8.33 6.92
N LEU A 99 -1.11 8.72 8.16
CA LEU A 99 0.28 8.80 8.62
C LEU A 99 0.98 7.44 8.56
N PHE A 100 0.34 6.37 9.06
CA PHE A 100 0.90 5.01 8.98
C PHE A 100 1.10 4.55 7.54
N MET A 101 0.14 4.85 6.65
CA MET A 101 0.24 4.54 5.22
C MET A 101 1.43 5.23 4.54
N ILE A 102 1.72 6.50 4.88
CA ILE A 102 2.93 7.18 4.41
C ILE A 102 4.18 6.47 4.93
N THR A 103 4.25 6.19 6.23
CA THR A 103 5.41 5.50 6.82
C THR A 103 5.63 4.13 6.20
N GLU A 104 4.58 3.33 6.01
CA GLU A 104 4.64 2.00 5.40
C GLU A 104 5.15 2.07 3.96
N SER A 105 4.61 2.97 3.13
CA SER A 105 5.05 3.13 1.74
C SER A 105 6.50 3.57 1.63
N LEU A 106 6.98 4.44 2.53
CA LEU A 106 8.38 4.85 2.59
C LEU A 106 9.31 3.70 3.02
N VAL A 107 8.88 2.89 3.99
CA VAL A 107 9.61 1.68 4.40
C VAL A 107 9.69 0.69 3.24
N GLY A 108 8.58 0.45 2.55
CA GLY A 108 8.53 -0.41 1.35
C GLY A 108 9.46 0.07 0.24
N ALA A 109 9.44 1.37 -0.09
CA ALA A 109 10.33 1.97 -1.07
C ALA A 109 11.81 1.83 -0.66
N SER A 110 12.10 2.05 0.63
CA SER A 110 13.46 1.91 1.18
C SER A 110 13.98 0.47 1.02
N LEU A 111 13.15 -0.54 1.31
CA LEU A 111 13.53 -1.95 1.15
C LEU A 111 13.99 -2.28 -0.28
N VAL A 112 13.28 -1.75 -1.28
CA VAL A 112 13.61 -1.93 -2.70
C VAL A 112 14.90 -1.18 -3.07
N LEU A 113 14.99 0.11 -2.70
CA LEU A 113 16.13 0.97 -3.05
C LEU A 113 17.44 0.49 -2.43
N PHE A 114 17.39 -0.06 -1.22
CA PHE A 114 18.56 -0.62 -0.53
C PHE A 114 18.80 -2.11 -0.85
N GLY A 115 17.99 -2.74 -1.70
CA GLY A 115 18.14 -4.14 -2.08
C GLY A 115 17.91 -5.13 -0.93
N TRP A 116 17.19 -4.71 0.11
CA TRP A 116 16.89 -5.52 1.30
C TRP A 116 15.81 -6.58 1.06
N THR A 117 15.29 -6.70 -0.16
CA THR A 117 14.19 -7.60 -0.51
C THR A 117 14.64 -9.00 -0.92
N ALA A 118 15.88 -9.20 -1.38
CA ALA A 118 16.36 -10.49 -1.91
C ALA A 118 17.04 -11.39 -0.86
N HIS A 119 17.86 -10.84 0.03
CA HIS A 119 18.69 -11.63 0.96
C HIS A 119 18.24 -11.59 2.43
N ASN A 120 17.26 -10.75 2.77
CA ASN A 120 16.70 -10.69 4.13
C ASN A 120 15.47 -11.59 4.24
N VAL A 121 15.69 -12.90 4.23
CA VAL A 121 14.71 -13.83 4.79
C VAL A 121 14.53 -13.48 6.27
N SER A 122 13.29 -13.17 6.69
CA SER A 122 13.00 -13.21 8.12
C SER A 122 13.27 -14.63 8.54
N ALA A 123 14.25 -14.84 9.43
CA ALA A 123 14.47 -16.15 10.03
C ALA A 123 13.13 -16.61 10.59
N ALA A 124 12.59 -17.68 10.00
CA ALA A 124 11.41 -18.37 10.51
C ALA A 124 11.75 -19.06 11.83
#